data_AF-A0A497HM43-F1
#
_entry.id   AF-A0A497HM43-F1
#
_cell.length_a   1.000
_cell.length_b   1.000
_cell.length_c   1.000
_cell.angle_alpha   90.00
_cell.angle_beta   90.00
_cell.angle_gamma   90.00
#
_symmetry.space_group_name_H-M   'P 1'
#
loop_
_entity.id
_entity.type
_entity.pdbx_description
1 polymer ?
#
loop_
_entity_poly.entity_id
_entity_poly.type
_entity_poly.pdbx_seq_one_letter_code
_entity_poly.pdbx_strand_id
1 'polypeptide(L)'
;MSHKFREDTVGIGRFLEALLKVLVLKMDAPCDVPDLSGSDCILLSTARGAGCDFFVTGDKKILNLGCIGGMRIVNSREFLKEFP
;
A
#
# COMPACT_ATOMS: atom_id res chain seq x y z
N MET A 1 21.24 28.83 -12.78
CA MET A 1 19.81 28.55 -12.97
C MET A 1 19.42 27.45 -11.99
N SER A 2 18.74 27.81 -10.90
CA SER A 2 18.42 26.89 -9.80
C SER A 2 17.01 26.36 -10.01
N HIS A 3 16.88 25.05 -10.24
CA HIS A 3 15.58 24.39 -10.38
C HIS A 3 14.88 24.38 -9.01
N LYS A 4 13.83 25.19 -8.87
CA LYS A 4 12.92 25.14 -7.74
C LYS A 4 12.21 23.79 -7.73
N PHE A 5 12.60 22.94 -6.78
CA PHE A 5 11.80 21.80 -6.34
C PHE A 5 10.48 22.36 -5.81
N ARG A 6 9.40 22.18 -6.57
CA ARG A 6 8.06 22.61 -6.19
C ARG A 6 7.51 21.49 -5.30
N GLU A 7 7.47 21.74 -4.00
CA GLU A 7 6.94 20.82 -3.00
C GLU A 7 5.44 20.59 -3.27
N ASP A 8 5.09 19.38 -3.70
CA ASP A 8 3.72 18.89 -3.81
C ASP A 8 3.17 18.51 -2.42
N THR A 9 3.05 19.49 -1.53
CA THR A 9 2.52 19.33 -0.16
C THR A 9 1.04 18.93 -0.12
N VAL A 10 0.35 18.97 -1.27
CA VAL A 10 -1.07 18.62 -1.42
C VAL A 10 -1.31 17.11 -1.36
N GLY A 11 -0.31 16.29 -1.72
CA GLY A 11 -0.43 14.82 -1.73
C GLY A 11 -0.50 14.21 -0.33
N ILE A 12 0.36 14.68 0.59
CA ILE A 12 0.45 14.14 1.95
C ILE A 12 -0.78 14.50 2.80
N GLY A 13 -1.33 15.71 2.65
CA GLY A 13 -2.53 16.11 3.40
C GLY A 13 -3.76 15.26 3.06
N ARG A 14 -3.99 14.99 1.77
CA ARG A 14 -5.06 14.10 1.32
C ARG A 14 -4.80 12.63 1.67
N PHE A 15 -3.53 12.22 1.66
CA PHE A 15 -3.11 10.90 2.09
C PHE A 15 -3.35 10.68 3.59
N LEU A 16 -3.02 11.65 4.44
CA LEU A 16 -3.28 11.62 5.88
C LEU A 16 -4.78 11.62 6.19
N GLU A 17 -5.58 12.41 5.47
CA GLU A 17 -7.04 12.38 5.61
C GLU A 17 -7.64 11.02 5.20
N ALA A 18 -7.16 10.43 4.10
CA ALA A 18 -7.60 9.11 3.66
C ALA A 18 -7.21 8.03 4.67
N LEU A 19 -5.98 8.10 5.21
CA LEU A 19 -5.51 7.20 6.27
C LEU A 19 -6.33 7.33 7.55
N LEU A 20 -6.66 8.56 7.97
CA LEU A 20 -7.52 8.79 9.13
C LEU A 20 -8.92 8.22 8.91
N LYS A 21 -9.52 8.39 7.73
CA LYS A 21 -10.84 7.83 7.40
C LYS A 21 -10.83 6.30 7.38
N VAL A 22 -9.76 5.68 6.88
CA VAL A 22 -9.60 4.21 6.89
C VAL A 22 -9.38 3.67 8.30
N LEU A 23 -8.61 4.38 9.15
CA LEU A 23 -8.44 4.01 10.56
C LEU A 23 -9.73 4.13 11.38
N VAL A 24 -10.59 5.11 11.06
CA VAL A 24 -11.89 5.31 11.74
C VAL A 24 -12.93 4.24 11.35
N LEU A 25 -12.83 3.64 10.16
CA LEU A 25 -13.70 2.53 9.74
C LEU A 25 -13.35 1.17 10.38
N LYS A 26 -12.38 1.13 11.31
CA LYS A 26 -11.95 -0.09 12.02
C LYS A 26 -12.88 -0.49 13.19
N MET A 27 -14.06 0.12 13.28
CA MET A 27 -15.16 -0.34 14.14
C MET A 27 -16.18 -1.06 13.24
N ASP A 28 -16.40 -2.36 13.47
CA ASP A 28 -17.32 -3.27 12.76
C ASP A 28 -16.82 -3.99 11.50
N ALA A 29 -15.71 -4.74 11.58
CA ALA A 29 -15.43 -5.81 10.62
C ALA A 29 -15.11 -7.14 11.34
N PRO A 30 -15.91 -8.21 11.15
CA PRO A 30 -15.54 -9.56 11.56
C PRO A 30 -14.64 -10.22 10.51
N CYS A 31 -13.89 -11.24 10.97
CA CYS A 31 -13.07 -12.22 10.22
C CYS A 31 -11.66 -11.80 9.76
N ASP A 32 -10.65 -12.40 10.42
CA ASP A 32 -9.30 -12.71 9.90
C ASP A 32 -8.56 -11.65 9.08
N VAL A 33 -8.68 -10.38 9.45
CA VAL A 33 -7.79 -9.36 8.91
C VAL A 33 -6.41 -9.58 9.55
N PRO A 34 -5.35 -9.91 8.79
CA PRO A 34 -4.03 -10.07 9.38
C PRO A 34 -3.64 -8.79 10.12
N ASP A 35 -3.02 -8.97 11.27
CA ASP A 35 -2.52 -7.87 12.10
C ASP A 35 -1.36 -7.17 11.37
N LEU A 36 -1.75 -6.20 10.53
CA LEU A 36 -0.88 -5.31 9.78
C LEU A 36 -0.53 -4.10 10.64
N SER A 37 0.75 -3.75 10.65
CA SER A 37 1.22 -2.55 11.31
C SER A 37 0.73 -1.29 10.58
N GLY A 38 0.76 -0.14 11.27
CA GLY A 38 0.44 1.15 10.64
C GLY A 38 1.33 1.44 9.43
N SER A 39 2.60 1.05 9.47
CA SER A 39 3.53 1.17 8.34
C SER A 39 3.13 0.29 7.15
N ASP A 40 2.65 -0.93 7.38
CA ASP A 40 2.21 -1.82 6.30
C ASP A 40 1.01 -1.21 5.57
N CYS A 41 0.04 -0.68 6.34
CA CYS A 41 -1.11 0.03 5.79
C CYS A 41 -0.69 1.24 4.95
N ILE A 42 0.28 2.03 5.41
CA ILE A 42 0.81 3.18 4.67
C ILE A 42 1.44 2.74 3.34
N LEU A 43 2.32 1.73 3.36
CA LEU A 43 3.00 1.26 2.16
C LEU A 43 2.01 0.68 1.14
N LEU A 44 1.08 -0.16 1.58
CA LEU A 44 0.06 -0.77 0.73
C LEU A 44 -0.88 0.28 0.13
N SER A 45 -1.30 1.26 0.94
CA SER A 45 -2.14 2.37 0.47
C SER A 45 -1.40 3.25 -0.53
N THR A 46 -0.11 3.48 -0.31
CA THR A 46 0.73 4.28 -1.21
C THR A 46 0.89 3.60 -2.56
N ALA A 47 1.28 2.31 -2.57
CA ALA A 47 1.45 1.56 -3.81
C ALA A 47 0.14 1.43 -4.59
N ARG A 48 -0.98 1.18 -3.90
CA ARG A 48 -2.30 1.17 -4.52
C ARG A 48 -2.68 2.54 -5.08
N GLY A 49 -2.45 3.61 -4.32
CA GLY A 49 -2.73 4.98 -4.74
C GLY A 49 -1.91 5.43 -5.94
N ALA A 50 -0.69 4.89 -6.09
CA ALA A 50 0.17 5.08 -7.24
C ALA A 50 -0.25 4.26 -8.48
N GLY A 51 -1.25 3.37 -8.34
CA GLY A 51 -1.72 2.53 -9.43
C GLY A 51 -0.76 1.40 -9.79
N CYS A 52 0.04 0.90 -8.85
CA CYS A 52 0.95 -0.21 -9.09
C CYS A 52 0.17 -1.51 -9.36
N ASP A 53 0.60 -2.27 -10.35
CA ASP A 53 0.05 -3.62 -10.62
C ASP A 53 0.57 -4.66 -9.61
N PHE A 54 1.77 -4.44 -9.07
CA PHE A 54 2.44 -5.36 -8.15
C PHE A 54 2.97 -4.66 -6.90
N PHE A 55 2.81 -5.30 -5.75
CA PHE A 55 3.49 -4.99 -4.51
C PHE A 55 4.42 -6.14 -4.14
N VAL A 56 5.73 -5.90 -4.25
CA VAL A 56 6.74 -6.93 -4.01
C VAL A 56 7.23 -6.84 -2.57
N THR A 57 7.09 -7.93 -1.82
CA THR A 57 7.53 -7.99 -0.42
C THR A 57 7.96 -9.39 0.00
N GLY A 58 8.80 -9.47 1.04
CA GLY A 58 9.14 -10.72 1.73
C GLY A 58 8.31 -10.96 3.00
N ASP A 59 7.47 -10.00 3.40
CA ASP A 59 6.66 -10.10 4.61
C ASP A 59 5.52 -11.11 4.42
N LYS A 60 5.51 -12.17 5.24
CA LYS A 60 4.53 -13.26 5.14
C LYS A 60 3.11 -12.81 5.45
N LYS A 61 2.92 -11.87 6.37
CA LYS A 61 1.58 -11.36 6.72
C LYS A 61 0.98 -10.60 5.55
N ILE A 62 1.80 -9.76 4.90
CA ILE A 62 1.37 -9.01 3.71
C ILE A 62 1.18 -9.96 2.52
N LEU A 63 2.09 -10.92 2.30
CA LEU A 63 1.95 -11.93 1.24
C LEU A 63 0.65 -12.74 1.36
N ASN A 64 0.23 -13.06 2.59
CA ASN A 64 -1.02 -13.79 2.83
C ASN A 64 -2.28 -13.04 2.36
N LEU A 65 -2.19 -11.72 2.12
CA LEU A 65 -3.30 -10.95 1.54
C LEU A 65 -3.54 -11.30 0.07
N GLY A 66 -2.48 -11.69 -0.66
CA GLY A 66 -2.52 -12.07 -2.08
C GLY A 66 -2.80 -10.93 -3.06
N CYS A 67 -3.82 -10.10 -2.83
CA CYS A 67 -4.10 -8.92 -3.65
C CYS A 67 -4.89 -7.85 -2.88
N ILE A 68 -4.77 -6.59 -3.32
CA ILE A 68 -5.58 -5.48 -2.81
C ILE A 68 -6.07 -4.63 -3.99
N GLY A 69 -7.38 -4.63 -4.22
CA GLY A 69 -8.00 -3.75 -5.21
C GLY A 69 -7.43 -3.88 -6.62
N GLY A 70 -7.01 -5.09 -7.02
CA GLY A 70 -6.40 -5.37 -8.32
C GLY A 70 -4.86 -5.42 -8.29
N MET A 71 -4.21 -4.76 -7.33
CA MET A 71 -2.76 -4.86 -7.13
C MET A 71 -2.41 -6.23 -6.56
N ARG A 72 -1.55 -6.98 -7.25
CA ARG A 72 -1.08 -8.31 -6.82
C ARG A 72 0.04 -8.16 -5.80
N ILE A 73 -0.04 -8.91 -4.70
CA ILE A 73 1.03 -8.97 -3.71
C ILE A 73 1.82 -10.25 -3.96
N VAL A 74 3.11 -10.10 -4.23
CA VAL A 74 3.97 -11.21 -4.65
C VAL A 74 5.32 -11.14 -3.94
N ASN A 75 6.01 -12.28 -3.85
CA ASN A 75 7.41 -12.26 -3.45
C ASN A 75 8.32 -11.94 -4.65
N SER A 76 9.58 -11.60 -4.40
CA SER A 76 10.54 -11.24 -5.46
C SER A 76 10.71 -12.35 -6.50
N ARG A 77 10.64 -13.62 -6.09
CA ARG A 77 10.80 -14.76 -7.00
C ARG A 77 9.60 -14.88 -7.95
N GLU A 78 8.40 -14.68 -7.45
CA GLU A 78 7.17 -14.66 -8.26
C GLU A 78 7.17 -13.49 -9.23
N PHE A 79 7.53 -12.30 -8.76
CA PHE A 79 7.62 -11.11 -9.60
C PHE A 79 8.57 -11.31 -10.79
N LEU A 80 9.75 -11.88 -10.55
CA LEU A 80 10.75 -12.13 -11.60
C LEU A 80 10.30 -13.18 -12.64
N LYS A 81 9.31 -14.04 -12.33
CA LYS A 81 8.78 -15.00 -13.32
C LYS A 81 7.84 -14.34 -14.33
N GLU A 82 7.31 -13.17 -14.02
CA GLU A 82 6.40 -12.42 -14.91
C GLU A 82 7.17 -11.66 -16.02
N PHE A 83 8.50 -11.54 -15.89
CA PHE A 83 9.37 -10.84 -16.84
C PHE A 83 10.51 -11.77 -17.29
N PRO A 84 10.28 -12.63 -18.30
CA PRO A 84 11.30 -13.52 -18.87
C PRO A 84 12.37 -12.77 -19.69
#